data_AF-A0A433PEU0-F1
#
_entry.id   AF-A0A433PEU0-F1
#
_cell.length_a   1.000
_cell.length_b   1.000
_cell.length_c   1.000
_cell.angle_alpha   90.00
_cell.angle_beta   90.00
_cell.angle_gamma   90.00
#
_symmetry.space_group_name_H-M   'P 1'
#
loop_
_entity.id
_entity.type
_entity.pdbx_description
1 polymer ?
#
loop_
_entity_poly.entity_id
_entity_poly.type
_entity_poly.pdbx_seq_one_letter_code
_entity_poly.pdbx_strand_id
1 'polypeptide(L)'
;GFETVSYIIEGSIEHKDSQGNSGKLRQGAVQWMTAGAGIIHCEMPTQEFQKAGGLMHGFQIWVNLPAKDKMCKPRYQEYQADDIPKVTSPDGKVNVVVVSGEAYGKSAIIETHTPIAYLHYRVAHGGTGVWQVPMATEWTNGKEGDDMNIMCYVISGKGKFGGTEKLAEGGDMVVFENGPSTQDKRATVTFTNAGEEELGLLLLAGKPLKEPMSRYGPFVMNTKEEIEQAFWDYQTGEFGKISF
;
A
#
# COMPACT_ATOMS: atom_id res chain seq x y z
N GLY A 1 -1.13 -13.47 9.44
CA GLY A 1 -2.12 -12.54 10.00
C GLY A 1 -2.07 -11.12 9.43
N PHE A 2 -1.53 -10.89 8.24
CA PHE A 2 -1.50 -9.57 7.57
C PHE A 2 -1.34 -9.77 6.06
N GLU A 3 -1.24 -8.69 5.30
CA GLU A 3 -0.99 -8.67 3.86
C GLU A 3 0.30 -7.90 3.54
N THR A 4 1.00 -8.27 2.47
CA THR A 4 2.14 -7.52 1.94
C THR A 4 1.80 -6.95 0.58
N VAL A 5 2.06 -5.67 0.38
CA VAL A 5 1.88 -4.97 -0.88
C VAL A 5 3.25 -4.59 -1.42
N SER A 6 3.66 -5.25 -2.51
CA SER A 6 4.91 -4.98 -3.22
C SER A 6 4.58 -4.15 -4.48
N TYR A 7 5.11 -2.93 -4.56
CA TYR A 7 4.92 -2.02 -5.70
C TYR A 7 6.27 -1.64 -6.31
N ILE A 8 6.50 -2.00 -7.56
CA ILE A 8 7.80 -1.80 -8.23
C ILE A 8 7.78 -0.49 -9.01
N ILE A 9 8.67 0.44 -8.68
CA ILE A 9 8.85 1.71 -9.41
C ILE A 9 9.86 1.54 -10.54
N GLU A 10 10.97 0.88 -10.27
CA GLU A 10 12.04 0.56 -11.23
C GLU A 10 12.64 -0.81 -10.92
N GLY A 11 13.14 -1.47 -11.97
CA GLY A 11 13.68 -2.82 -11.88
C GLY A 11 12.61 -3.90 -11.99
N SER A 12 12.96 -5.10 -11.54
CA SER A 12 12.04 -6.24 -11.57
C SER A 12 12.42 -7.30 -10.53
N ILE A 13 11.41 -7.92 -9.93
CA ILE A 13 11.57 -9.05 -9.02
C ILE A 13 10.78 -10.26 -9.51
N GLU A 14 11.23 -11.44 -9.12
CA GLU A 14 10.50 -12.67 -9.21
C GLU A 14 10.18 -13.19 -7.81
N HIS A 15 9.04 -13.84 -7.68
CA HIS A 15 8.59 -14.42 -6.42
C HIS A 15 8.17 -15.87 -6.61
N LYS A 16 8.25 -16.63 -5.52
CA LYS A 16 7.83 -18.03 -5.43
C LYS A 16 7.40 -18.34 -4.01
N ASP A 17 6.38 -19.16 -3.83
CA ASP A 17 5.84 -19.49 -2.51
C ASP A 17 5.66 -21.00 -2.22
N SER A 18 5.22 -21.31 -1.01
CA SER A 18 4.89 -22.67 -0.55
C SER A 18 3.56 -23.23 -1.05
N GLN A 19 2.72 -22.40 -1.68
CA GLN A 19 1.47 -22.80 -2.35
C GLN A 19 1.69 -23.13 -3.83
N GLY A 20 2.90 -22.95 -4.35
CA GLY A 20 3.27 -23.19 -5.74
C GLY A 20 3.03 -21.98 -6.66
N ASN A 21 2.64 -20.81 -6.13
CA ASN A 21 2.56 -19.61 -6.93
C ASN A 21 3.97 -19.08 -7.23
N SER A 22 4.12 -18.50 -8.41
CA SER A 22 5.31 -17.76 -8.80
C SER A 22 4.96 -16.75 -9.87
N GLY A 23 5.77 -15.69 -9.97
CA GLY A 23 5.51 -14.61 -10.93
C GLY A 23 6.68 -13.65 -11.04
N LYS A 24 6.58 -12.71 -11.99
CA LYS A 24 7.56 -11.66 -12.21
C LYS A 24 6.87 -10.31 -12.16
N LEU A 25 7.28 -9.48 -11.20
CA LEU A 25 6.83 -8.10 -11.07
C LEU A 25 7.84 -7.21 -11.78
N ARG A 26 7.38 -6.59 -12.86
CA ARG A 26 8.16 -5.61 -13.63
C ARG A 26 7.87 -4.19 -13.14
N GLN A 27 8.58 -3.22 -13.67
CA GLN A 27 8.33 -1.80 -13.45
C GLN A 27 6.83 -1.46 -13.57
N GLY A 28 6.30 -0.82 -12.54
CA GLY A 28 4.91 -0.43 -12.38
C GLY A 28 3.97 -1.53 -11.90
N ALA A 29 4.42 -2.79 -11.77
CA ALA A 29 3.59 -3.89 -11.30
C ALA A 29 3.34 -3.80 -9.78
N VAL A 30 2.18 -4.34 -9.37
CA VAL A 30 1.79 -4.48 -7.98
C VAL A 30 1.47 -5.93 -7.68
N GLN A 31 1.95 -6.41 -6.54
CA GLN A 31 1.46 -7.61 -5.90
C GLN A 31 0.84 -7.26 -4.54
N TRP A 32 -0.39 -7.68 -4.34
CA TRP A 32 -1.08 -7.66 -3.06
C TRP A 32 -1.24 -9.11 -2.57
N MET A 33 -0.37 -9.51 -1.66
CA MET A 33 -0.35 -10.87 -1.10
C MET A 33 -1.00 -10.87 0.28
N THR A 34 -2.14 -11.54 0.40
CA THR A 34 -2.76 -11.85 1.68
C THR A 34 -2.03 -13.06 2.28
N ALA A 35 -1.21 -12.86 3.31
CA ALA A 35 -0.48 -13.97 3.95
C ALA A 35 -1.39 -14.81 4.85
N GLY A 36 -2.38 -14.18 5.50
CA GLY A 36 -3.42 -14.88 6.26
C GLY A 36 -2.85 -15.90 7.26
N ALA A 37 -3.35 -17.13 7.21
CA ALA A 37 -2.97 -18.24 8.08
C ALA A 37 -1.47 -18.62 8.02
N GLY A 38 -0.75 -18.24 6.96
CA GLY A 38 0.68 -18.52 6.85
C GLY A 38 1.11 -18.81 5.43
N ILE A 39 2.27 -18.27 5.04
CA ILE A 39 2.91 -18.52 3.76
C ILE A 39 4.43 -18.41 3.89
N ILE A 40 5.16 -19.30 3.20
CA ILE A 40 6.59 -19.16 3.01
C ILE A 40 6.81 -18.71 1.57
N HIS A 41 7.52 -17.60 1.38
CA HIS A 41 7.83 -17.10 0.04
C HIS A 41 9.25 -16.54 -0.03
N CYS A 42 9.75 -16.40 -1.25
CA CYS A 42 10.97 -15.67 -1.57
C CYS A 42 10.67 -14.60 -2.61
N GLU A 43 11.33 -13.46 -2.49
CA GLU A 43 11.29 -12.35 -3.45
C GLU A 43 12.73 -12.00 -3.81
N MET A 44 13.10 -12.21 -5.07
CA MET A 44 14.48 -12.01 -5.55
C MET A 44 14.46 -11.12 -6.79
N PRO A 45 15.50 -10.31 -7.06
CA PRO A 45 15.62 -9.66 -8.36
C PRO A 45 15.63 -10.71 -9.47
N THR A 46 14.95 -10.44 -10.60
CA THR A 46 14.91 -11.40 -11.71
C THR A 46 16.32 -11.70 -12.22
N GLN A 47 16.56 -12.92 -12.75
CA GLN A 47 17.86 -13.25 -13.32
C GLN A 47 18.29 -12.28 -14.43
N GLU A 48 17.33 -11.80 -15.23
CA GLU A 48 17.60 -10.81 -16.27
C GLU A 48 18.10 -9.49 -15.66
N PHE A 49 17.46 -9.02 -14.60
CA PHE A 49 17.86 -7.80 -13.90
C PHE A 49 19.18 -7.94 -13.15
N GLN A 50 19.44 -9.10 -12.52
CA GLN A 50 20.73 -9.37 -11.86
C GLN A 50 21.91 -9.26 -12.85
N LYS A 51 21.71 -9.67 -14.10
CA LYS A 51 22.74 -9.58 -15.16
C LYS A 51 22.88 -8.17 -15.72
N ALA A 52 21.77 -7.48 -15.94
CA ALA A 52 21.77 -6.14 -16.51
C ALA A 52 22.28 -5.07 -15.52
N GLY A 53 22.04 -5.27 -14.23
CA GLY A 53 22.21 -4.24 -13.21
C GLY A 53 21.22 -3.09 -13.41
N GLY A 54 21.37 -2.05 -12.57
CA GLY A 54 20.52 -0.86 -12.62
C GLY A 54 19.86 -0.56 -11.27
N LEU A 55 18.96 0.42 -11.28
CA LEU A 55 18.25 0.85 -10.09
C LEU A 55 17.08 -0.11 -9.79
N MET A 56 17.11 -0.72 -8.61
CA MET A 56 15.96 -1.40 -8.03
C MET A 56 15.28 -0.42 -7.08
N HIS A 57 14.05 -0.05 -7.38
CA HIS A 57 13.30 0.89 -6.56
C HIS A 57 11.84 0.43 -6.46
N GLY A 58 11.34 0.31 -5.25
CA GLY A 58 9.98 -0.12 -4.98
C GLY A 58 9.64 0.02 -3.51
N PHE A 59 8.39 -0.28 -3.21
CA PHE A 59 7.83 -0.19 -1.87
C PHE A 59 7.28 -1.53 -1.44
N GLN A 60 7.49 -1.86 -0.17
CA GLN A 60 6.87 -3.01 0.47
C GLN A 60 6.12 -2.51 1.71
N ILE A 61 4.80 -2.61 1.68
CA ILE A 61 3.91 -2.11 2.73
C ILE A 61 3.19 -3.30 3.36
N TRP A 62 3.21 -3.39 4.69
CA TRP A 62 2.44 -4.39 5.41
C TRP A 62 1.12 -3.80 5.87
N VAL A 63 0.02 -4.44 5.48
CA VAL A 63 -1.35 -4.09 5.83
C VAL A 63 -1.86 -5.10 6.84
N ASN A 64 -2.21 -4.65 8.04
CA ASN A 64 -2.73 -5.55 9.07
C ASN A 64 -4.14 -6.05 8.70
N LEU A 65 -4.42 -7.33 8.99
CA LEU A 65 -5.76 -7.90 8.85
C LEU A 65 -6.54 -7.78 10.16
N PRO A 66 -7.87 -7.57 10.10
CA PRO A 66 -8.77 -7.75 11.25
C PRO A 66 -8.60 -9.13 11.87
N ALA A 67 -8.79 -9.26 13.18
CA ALA A 67 -8.63 -10.51 13.93
C ALA A 67 -9.37 -11.69 13.28
N LYS A 68 -10.62 -11.45 12.85
CA LYS A 68 -11.47 -12.44 12.17
C LYS A 68 -10.89 -12.98 10.85
N ASP A 69 -10.03 -12.21 10.18
CA ASP A 69 -9.48 -12.52 8.86
C ASP A 69 -8.01 -12.98 8.94
N LYS A 70 -7.36 -12.91 10.11
CA LYS A 70 -5.94 -13.26 10.26
C LYS A 70 -5.60 -14.70 9.89
N MET A 71 -6.56 -15.61 9.97
CA MET A 71 -6.44 -17.03 9.64
C MET A 71 -7.11 -17.39 8.30
N CYS A 72 -7.42 -16.41 7.45
CA CYS A 72 -7.91 -16.70 6.10
C CYS A 72 -6.84 -17.44 5.28
N LYS A 73 -7.29 -18.14 4.22
CA LYS A 73 -6.35 -18.80 3.31
C LYS A 73 -5.50 -17.74 2.58
N PRO A 74 -4.19 -18.00 2.38
CA PRO A 74 -3.37 -17.09 1.58
C PRO A 74 -3.94 -16.88 0.18
N ARG A 75 -3.77 -15.67 -0.35
CA ARG A 75 -4.29 -15.26 -1.66
C ARG A 75 -3.37 -14.23 -2.31
N TYR A 76 -3.32 -14.23 -3.64
CA TYR A 76 -2.58 -13.27 -4.44
C TYR A 76 -3.50 -12.46 -5.35
N GLN A 77 -3.18 -11.17 -5.47
CA GLN A 77 -3.65 -10.30 -6.55
C GLN A 77 -2.40 -9.67 -7.17
N GLU A 78 -2.13 -10.00 -8.43
CA GLU A 78 -0.96 -9.50 -9.16
C GLU A 78 -1.42 -8.84 -10.45
N TYR A 79 -0.97 -7.61 -10.66
CA TYR A 79 -1.32 -6.80 -11.81
C TYR A 79 -0.07 -6.13 -12.38
N GLN A 80 0.08 -6.18 -13.70
CA GLN A 80 1.15 -5.48 -14.38
C GLN A 80 0.78 -4.00 -14.54
N ALA A 81 1.75 -3.17 -14.92
CA ALA A 81 1.58 -1.73 -14.98
C ALA A 81 0.42 -1.27 -15.89
N ASP A 82 0.09 -2.04 -16.92
CA ASP A 82 -0.97 -1.71 -17.89
C ASP A 82 -2.38 -2.02 -17.37
N ASP A 83 -2.49 -2.91 -16.38
CA ASP A 83 -3.77 -3.26 -15.75
C ASP A 83 -4.16 -2.23 -14.68
N ILE A 84 -3.17 -1.57 -14.07
CA ILE A 84 -3.40 -0.67 -12.93
C ILE A 84 -3.97 0.67 -13.42
N PRO A 85 -5.11 1.13 -12.86
CA PRO A 85 -5.72 2.39 -13.26
C PRO A 85 -4.79 3.59 -13.04
N LYS A 86 -4.72 4.45 -14.07
CA LYS A 86 -3.96 5.70 -14.07
C LYS A 86 -4.89 6.86 -14.38
N VAL A 87 -4.68 8.00 -13.74
CA VAL A 87 -5.44 9.23 -13.98
C VAL A 87 -4.50 10.41 -14.10
N THR A 88 -4.84 11.34 -15.00
CA THR A 88 -4.17 12.63 -15.13
C THR A 88 -5.18 13.74 -14.84
N SER A 89 -4.78 14.76 -14.09
CA SER A 89 -5.63 15.92 -13.82
C SER A 89 -5.96 16.68 -15.12
N PRO A 90 -7.08 17.43 -15.16
CA PRO A 90 -7.45 18.19 -16.35
C PRO A 90 -6.39 19.19 -16.85
N ASP A 91 -5.57 19.72 -15.95
CA ASP A 91 -4.48 20.65 -16.27
C ASP A 91 -3.17 19.95 -16.65
N GLY A 92 -3.14 18.61 -16.65
CA GLY A 92 -1.96 17.81 -17.00
C GLY A 92 -0.84 17.79 -15.96
N LYS A 93 -1.01 18.47 -14.82
CA LYS A 93 0.07 18.66 -13.83
C LYS A 93 0.16 17.55 -12.79
N VAL A 94 -0.88 16.73 -12.63
CA VAL A 94 -0.95 15.67 -11.63
C VAL A 94 -1.21 14.35 -12.34
N ASN A 95 -0.35 13.37 -12.12
CA ASN A 95 -0.54 11.99 -12.55
C ASN A 95 -0.68 11.10 -11.32
N VAL A 96 -1.62 10.16 -11.37
CA VAL A 96 -1.94 9.27 -10.25
C VAL A 96 -1.99 7.83 -10.75
N VAL A 97 -1.28 6.94 -10.06
CA VAL A 97 -1.46 5.49 -10.16
C VAL A 97 -2.32 5.07 -8.97
N VAL A 98 -3.47 4.44 -9.24
CA VAL A 98 -4.46 4.05 -8.23
C VAL A 98 -4.26 2.57 -7.89
N VAL A 99 -3.39 2.28 -6.92
CA VAL A 99 -3.08 0.90 -6.51
C VAL A 99 -4.25 0.30 -5.73
N SER A 100 -4.76 1.01 -4.73
CA SER A 100 -6.02 0.69 -4.04
C SER A 100 -6.80 1.97 -3.72
N GLY A 101 -8.11 1.83 -3.49
CA GLY A 101 -9.01 2.97 -3.23
C GLY A 101 -9.45 3.68 -4.51
N GLU A 102 -9.60 5.00 -4.46
CA GLU A 102 -10.09 5.82 -5.57
C GLU A 102 -9.38 7.18 -5.61
N ALA A 103 -9.13 7.67 -6.83
CA ALA A 103 -8.70 9.05 -7.06
C ALA A 103 -9.30 9.58 -8.39
N TYR A 104 -9.72 10.85 -8.39
CA TYR A 104 -10.27 11.51 -9.60
C TYR A 104 -11.37 10.71 -10.31
N GLY A 105 -12.24 10.03 -9.55
CA GLY A 105 -13.35 9.22 -10.08
C GLY A 105 -12.92 7.89 -10.70
N LYS A 106 -11.66 7.47 -10.53
CA LYS A 106 -11.16 6.17 -10.98
C LYS A 106 -10.84 5.29 -9.77
N SER A 107 -11.56 4.18 -9.67
CA SER A 107 -11.36 3.19 -8.61
C SER A 107 -10.31 2.15 -9.00
N ALA A 108 -9.61 1.61 -8.01
CA ALA A 108 -8.66 0.52 -8.18
C ALA A 108 -9.35 -0.80 -8.56
N ILE A 109 -8.55 -1.73 -9.08
CA ILE A 109 -8.98 -3.12 -9.37
C ILE A 109 -8.64 -4.09 -8.22
N ILE A 110 -7.80 -3.67 -7.28
CA ILE A 110 -7.40 -4.49 -6.13
C ILE A 110 -8.50 -4.46 -5.07
N GLU A 111 -8.92 -5.64 -4.65
CA GLU A 111 -9.83 -5.83 -3.52
C GLU A 111 -9.07 -5.85 -2.20
N THR A 112 -9.61 -5.21 -1.17
CA THR A 112 -9.00 -5.12 0.15
C THR A 112 -9.93 -5.64 1.25
N HIS A 113 -9.38 -6.27 2.29
CA HIS A 113 -10.15 -6.76 3.44
C HIS A 113 -10.72 -5.63 4.30
N THR A 114 -10.02 -4.50 4.33
CA THR A 114 -10.44 -3.29 5.01
C THR A 114 -10.30 -2.08 4.08
N PRO A 115 -10.98 -0.96 4.37
CA PRO A 115 -10.91 0.23 3.54
C PRO A 115 -9.48 0.78 3.56
N ILE A 116 -8.80 0.71 2.42
CA ILE A 116 -7.42 1.15 2.24
C ILE A 116 -7.29 1.84 0.89
N ALA A 117 -6.61 2.98 0.89
CA ALA A 117 -6.16 3.66 -0.31
C ALA A 117 -4.63 3.67 -0.35
N TYR A 118 -4.09 3.34 -1.51
CA TYR A 118 -2.68 3.42 -1.83
C TYR A 118 -2.58 4.07 -3.22
N LEU A 119 -2.13 5.31 -3.23
CA LEU A 119 -2.05 6.13 -4.43
C LEU A 119 -0.62 6.63 -4.61
N HIS A 120 -0.08 6.49 -5.82
CA HIS A 120 1.19 7.08 -6.20
C HIS A 120 0.95 8.30 -7.07
N TYR A 121 1.23 9.47 -6.53
CA TYR A 121 1.10 10.76 -7.19
C TYR A 121 2.44 11.24 -7.72
N ARG A 122 2.39 11.86 -8.90
CA ARG A 122 3.47 12.63 -9.50
C ARG A 122 2.95 14.00 -9.88
N VAL A 123 3.56 15.05 -9.34
CA VAL A 123 3.09 16.43 -9.48
C VAL A 123 4.18 17.27 -10.12
N ALA A 124 3.88 17.82 -11.30
CA ALA A 124 4.77 18.74 -12.01
C ALA A 124 4.99 20.04 -11.23
N HIS A 125 6.02 20.79 -11.58
CA HIS A 125 6.34 22.08 -10.96
C HIS A 125 5.11 23.02 -10.92
N GLY A 126 4.84 23.58 -9.73
CA GLY A 126 3.69 24.46 -9.49
C GLY A 126 2.33 23.79 -9.70
N GLY A 127 2.27 22.46 -9.76
CA GLY A 127 1.04 21.68 -9.73
C GLY A 127 0.50 21.52 -8.33
N THR A 128 -0.83 21.45 -8.21
CA THR A 128 -1.53 21.20 -6.96
C THR A 128 -2.44 19.99 -7.11
N GLY A 129 -2.18 18.97 -6.30
CA GLY A 129 -3.05 17.81 -6.16
C GLY A 129 -4.08 18.01 -5.06
N VAL A 130 -5.28 17.49 -5.31
CA VAL A 130 -6.36 17.42 -4.32
C VAL A 130 -6.85 15.98 -4.30
N TRP A 131 -6.77 15.37 -3.13
CA TRP A 131 -7.31 14.03 -2.91
C TRP A 131 -8.48 14.09 -1.93
N GLN A 132 -9.64 13.64 -2.41
CA GLN A 132 -10.80 13.38 -1.57
C GLN A 132 -10.65 11.98 -0.99
N VAL A 133 -10.36 11.90 0.31
CA VAL A 133 -10.15 10.62 0.99
C VAL A 133 -11.48 9.86 1.01
N PRO A 134 -11.52 8.60 0.55
CA PRO A 134 -12.73 7.78 0.61
C PRO A 134 -13.23 7.60 2.04
N MET A 135 -14.56 7.51 2.22
CA MET A 135 -15.13 7.25 3.55
C MET A 135 -15.13 5.76 3.85
N ALA A 136 -14.77 5.37 5.07
CA ALA A 136 -14.83 3.98 5.50
C ALA A 136 -16.27 3.40 5.42
N THR A 137 -17.29 4.26 5.56
CA THR A 137 -18.71 3.89 5.40
C THR A 137 -19.08 3.47 3.97
N GLU A 138 -18.45 4.02 2.94
CA GLU A 138 -18.67 3.63 1.53
C GLU A 138 -18.29 2.17 1.30
N TRP A 139 -17.30 1.68 2.04
CA TRP A 139 -16.80 0.32 1.96
C TRP A 139 -17.54 -0.66 2.88
N THR A 140 -18.15 -0.15 3.95
CA THR A 140 -18.78 -0.96 5.01
C THR A 140 -20.31 -0.91 4.96
N ASN A 141 -20.89 -0.34 3.89
CA ASN A 141 -22.32 -0.09 3.73
C ASN A 141 -22.91 0.69 4.93
N GLY A 142 -22.21 1.72 5.38
CA GLY A 142 -22.65 2.61 6.46
C GLY A 142 -22.57 2.02 7.88
N LYS A 143 -21.97 0.84 8.06
CA LYS A 143 -21.97 0.13 9.36
C LYS A 143 -20.93 0.60 10.34
N GLU A 144 -19.86 1.25 9.89
CA GLU A 144 -18.72 1.58 10.73
C GLU A 144 -18.25 3.02 10.50
N GLY A 145 -17.81 3.71 11.56
CA GLY A 145 -17.49 5.13 11.54
C GLY A 145 -16.37 5.53 10.57
N ASP A 146 -16.28 6.84 10.28
CA ASP A 146 -15.54 7.37 9.15
C ASP A 146 -14.06 7.72 9.42
N ASP A 147 -13.46 7.16 10.48
CA ASP A 147 -12.06 7.43 10.81
C ASP A 147 -11.12 6.73 9.80
N MET A 148 -10.27 7.51 9.14
CA MET A 148 -9.17 7.01 8.30
C MET A 148 -7.86 7.58 8.84
N ASN A 149 -6.87 6.72 9.09
CA ASN A 149 -5.48 7.20 9.25
C ASN A 149 -4.99 7.64 7.88
N ILE A 150 -4.44 8.85 7.77
CA ILE A 150 -3.99 9.41 6.50
C ILE A 150 -2.52 9.82 6.64
N MET A 151 -1.68 9.37 5.70
CA MET A 151 -0.27 9.72 5.65
C MET A 151 0.22 9.86 4.20
N CYS A 152 1.28 10.64 4.03
CA CYS A 152 1.98 10.80 2.77
C CYS A 152 3.47 10.50 2.99
N TYR A 153 4.05 9.64 2.16
CA TYR A 153 5.49 9.49 2.06
C TYR A 153 5.99 10.25 0.83
N VAL A 154 6.93 11.17 1.01
CA VAL A 154 7.52 11.93 -0.10
C VAL A 154 8.64 11.09 -0.70
N ILE A 155 8.45 10.63 -1.93
CA ILE A 155 9.44 9.83 -2.67
C ILE A 155 10.58 10.74 -3.13
N SER A 156 10.23 11.88 -3.72
CA SER A 156 11.16 12.79 -4.40
C SER A 156 10.56 14.18 -4.52
N GLY A 157 11.40 15.19 -4.75
CA GLY A 157 10.98 16.59 -4.85
C GLY A 157 10.69 17.24 -3.50
N LYS A 158 10.06 18.43 -3.53
CA LYS A 158 9.68 19.20 -2.33
C LYS A 158 8.26 19.73 -2.47
N GLY A 159 7.45 19.57 -1.43
CA GLY A 159 6.04 19.93 -1.44
C GLY A 159 5.55 20.60 -0.17
N LYS A 160 4.45 21.35 -0.30
CA LYS A 160 3.64 21.86 0.82
C LYS A 160 2.40 20.98 0.95
N PHE A 161 1.96 20.72 2.18
CA PHE A 161 0.86 19.78 2.46
C PHE A 161 -0.18 20.38 3.40
N GLY A 162 -1.46 20.05 3.19
CA GLY A 162 -2.57 20.42 4.07
C GLY A 162 -2.79 21.92 4.20
N GLY A 163 -2.42 22.71 3.20
CA GLY A 163 -2.48 24.18 3.26
C GLY A 163 -1.47 24.82 4.23
N THR A 164 -0.51 24.05 4.74
CA THR A 164 0.57 24.58 5.57
C THR A 164 1.71 25.14 4.72
N GLU A 165 2.44 26.11 5.26
CA GLU A 165 3.66 26.64 4.62
C GLU A 165 4.90 25.76 4.86
N LYS A 166 4.76 24.69 5.67
CA LYS A 166 5.85 23.79 5.97
C LYS A 166 6.14 22.91 4.75
N LEU A 167 7.42 22.86 4.37
CA LEU A 167 7.90 21.98 3.32
C LEU A 167 8.21 20.59 3.89
N ALA A 168 7.93 19.57 3.09
CA ALA A 168 8.48 18.23 3.24
C ALA A 168 9.16 17.82 1.93
N GLU A 169 10.22 17.03 2.02
CA GLU A 169 11.06 16.61 0.90
C GLU A 169 11.29 15.11 0.88
N GLY A 170 11.93 14.60 -0.19
CA GLY A 170 12.18 13.17 -0.37
C GLY A 170 12.74 12.49 0.87
N GLY A 171 12.07 11.42 1.30
CA GLY A 171 12.37 10.67 2.54
C GLY A 171 11.46 11.03 3.72
N ASP A 172 10.77 12.17 3.69
CA ASP A 172 9.89 12.58 4.77
C ASP A 172 8.55 11.83 4.77
N MET A 173 8.01 11.63 5.98
CA MET A 173 6.63 11.20 6.19
C MET A 173 5.80 12.34 6.77
N VAL A 174 4.72 12.68 6.07
CA VAL A 174 3.72 13.65 6.51
C VAL A 174 2.51 12.86 7.03
N VAL A 175 2.20 13.01 8.31
CA VAL A 175 1.00 12.45 8.92
C VAL A 175 -0.04 13.56 9.03
N PHE A 176 -1.25 13.29 8.55
CA PHE A 176 -2.34 14.23 8.65
C PHE A 176 -3.14 13.95 9.92
N GLU A 177 -3.63 14.99 10.58
CA GLU A 177 -4.63 14.80 11.62
C GLU A 177 -5.87 14.16 11.01
N ASN A 178 -6.50 13.26 11.76
CA ASN A 178 -7.78 12.69 11.39
C ASN A 178 -8.81 13.83 11.35
N GLY A 179 -9.05 14.40 10.17
CA GLY A 179 -10.06 15.43 9.99
C GLY A 179 -11.44 14.84 10.32
N PRO A 180 -12.37 15.63 10.88
CA PRO A 180 -13.70 15.14 11.21
C PRO A 180 -14.40 14.68 9.94
N SER A 181 -14.40 13.38 9.70
CA SER A 181 -15.26 12.78 8.71
C SER A 181 -16.62 12.61 9.37
N THR A 182 -17.48 13.59 9.16
CA THR A 182 -18.92 13.43 9.39
C THR A 182 -19.52 12.74 8.17
N GLN A 183 -20.69 12.12 8.31
CA GLN A 183 -21.44 11.47 7.20
C GLN A 183 -21.54 12.33 5.92
N ASP A 184 -21.42 13.66 6.04
CA ASP A 184 -21.57 14.62 4.94
C ASP A 184 -20.26 15.29 4.44
N LYS A 185 -19.08 14.96 4.99
CA LYS A 185 -17.81 15.61 4.59
C LYS A 185 -16.63 14.63 4.54
N ARG A 186 -16.16 14.36 3.33
CA ARG A 186 -14.89 13.65 3.08
C ARG A 186 -13.70 14.50 3.55
N ALA A 187 -12.70 13.88 4.16
CA ALA A 187 -11.42 14.53 4.39
C ALA A 187 -10.78 14.91 3.05
N THR A 188 -10.26 16.13 2.94
CA THR A 188 -9.57 16.62 1.75
C THR A 188 -8.10 16.83 2.06
N VAL A 189 -7.23 16.14 1.32
CA VAL A 189 -5.78 16.33 1.37
C VAL A 189 -5.35 17.16 0.19
N THR A 190 -4.69 18.28 0.45
CA THR A 190 -4.12 19.15 -0.59
C THR A 190 -2.60 19.14 -0.50
N PHE A 191 -1.95 19.16 -1.64
CA PHE A 191 -0.49 19.24 -1.72
C PHE A 191 -0.07 19.97 -2.98
N THR A 192 0.98 20.77 -2.87
CA THR A 192 1.50 21.59 -3.97
C THR A 192 2.98 21.35 -4.12
N ASN A 193 3.41 21.10 -5.35
CA ASN A 193 4.84 21.05 -5.68
C ASN A 193 5.45 22.45 -5.56
N ALA A 194 6.37 22.61 -4.62
CA ALA A 194 7.08 23.85 -4.35
C ALA A 194 8.54 23.82 -4.84
N GLY A 195 9.02 22.69 -5.36
CA GLY A 195 10.33 22.53 -5.98
C GLY A 195 10.29 22.65 -7.50
N GLU A 196 11.46 22.73 -8.12
CA GLU A 196 11.62 22.76 -9.59
C GLU A 196 11.44 21.37 -10.22
N GLU A 197 11.86 20.33 -9.50
CA GLU A 197 11.72 18.92 -9.91
C GLU A 197 10.31 18.38 -9.64
N GLU A 198 9.97 17.26 -10.29
CA GLU A 198 8.71 16.54 -10.02
C GLU A 198 8.62 16.11 -8.55
N LEU A 199 7.44 16.32 -7.95
CA LEU A 199 7.11 15.86 -6.61
C LEU A 199 6.46 14.48 -6.71
N GLY A 200 7.18 13.43 -6.29
CA GLY A 200 6.68 12.06 -6.20
C GLY A 200 6.19 11.75 -4.79
N LEU A 201 4.96 11.24 -4.66
CA LEU A 201 4.31 11.00 -3.37
C LEU A 201 3.63 9.64 -3.34
N LEU A 202 3.69 8.96 -2.19
CA LEU A 202 2.74 7.91 -1.84
C LEU A 202 1.74 8.42 -0.84
N LEU A 203 0.48 8.51 -1.24
CA LEU A 203 -0.64 8.79 -0.35
C LEU A 203 -1.27 7.49 0.10
N LEU A 204 -1.32 7.31 1.41
CA LEU A 204 -1.83 6.13 2.08
C LEU A 204 -2.98 6.56 3.01
N ALA A 205 -4.11 5.87 2.90
CA ALA A 205 -5.13 5.95 3.92
C ALA A 205 -5.63 4.55 4.29
N GLY A 206 -5.98 4.35 5.55
CA GLY A 206 -6.47 3.06 6.00
C GLY A 206 -7.36 3.20 7.22
N LYS A 207 -8.41 2.40 7.27
CA LYS A 207 -9.28 2.35 8.43
C LYS A 207 -8.52 1.77 9.65
N PRO A 208 -8.50 2.45 10.80
CA PRO A 208 -7.95 1.89 12.03
C PRO A 208 -8.75 0.66 12.47
N LEU A 209 -8.07 -0.46 12.71
CA LEU A 209 -8.73 -1.69 13.17
C LEU A 209 -9.27 -1.56 14.60
N LYS A 210 -8.62 -0.74 15.44
CA LYS A 210 -8.94 -0.59 16.88
C LYS A 210 -8.94 -1.93 17.64
N GLU A 211 -8.07 -2.85 17.21
CA GLU A 211 -7.82 -4.15 17.84
C GLU A 211 -6.42 -4.20 18.48
N PRO A 212 -6.19 -5.05 19.49
CA PRO A 212 -4.85 -5.33 20.00
C PRO A 212 -3.93 -5.84 18.89
N MET A 213 -2.65 -5.49 18.96
CA MET A 213 -1.63 -5.96 18.02
C MET A 213 -0.42 -6.49 18.79
N SER A 214 -0.04 -7.73 18.49
CA SER A 214 1.16 -8.40 18.97
C SER A 214 2.02 -8.73 17.76
N ARG A 215 3.29 -8.30 17.76
CA ARG A 215 4.20 -8.51 16.63
C ARG A 215 5.53 -9.04 17.11
N TYR A 216 6.03 -10.08 16.43
CA TYR A 216 7.39 -10.56 16.60
C TYR A 216 7.91 -11.12 15.28
N GLY A 217 8.99 -10.52 14.75
CA GLY A 217 9.56 -10.91 13.46
C GLY A 217 8.54 -10.86 12.31
N PRO A 218 8.34 -11.97 11.56
CA PRO A 218 7.44 -12.03 10.41
C PRO A 218 5.97 -12.28 10.81
N PHE A 219 5.62 -12.28 12.10
CA PHE A 219 4.26 -12.58 12.56
C PHE A 219 3.61 -11.35 13.20
N VAL A 220 2.38 -11.07 12.78
CA VAL A 220 1.51 -10.00 13.32
C VAL A 220 0.16 -10.61 13.67
N MET A 221 -0.09 -10.78 14.96
CA MET A 221 -1.31 -11.36 15.53
C MET A 221 -1.95 -10.37 16.52
N ASN A 222 -2.98 -10.77 17.25
CA ASN A 222 -3.65 -9.94 18.26
C ASN A 222 -3.11 -10.20 19.68
N THR A 223 -2.67 -11.43 19.99
CA THR A 223 -2.15 -11.80 21.32
C THR A 223 -0.73 -12.39 21.30
N LYS A 224 -0.12 -12.60 22.46
CA LYS A 224 1.22 -13.24 22.57
C LYS A 224 1.14 -14.74 22.30
N GLU A 225 0.08 -15.37 22.78
CA GLU A 225 -0.19 -16.81 22.61
C GLU A 225 -0.35 -17.15 21.12
N GLU A 226 -1.02 -16.28 20.34
CA GLU A 226 -1.11 -16.44 18.88
C GLU A 226 0.25 -16.30 18.18
N ILE A 227 1.16 -15.46 18.70
CA ILE A 227 2.53 -15.37 18.19
C ILE A 227 3.32 -16.65 18.51
N GLU A 228 3.20 -17.17 19.72
CA GLU A 228 3.85 -18.44 20.12
C GLU A 228 3.36 -19.60 19.24
N GLN A 229 2.04 -19.66 18.97
CA GLN A 229 1.46 -20.65 18.06
C GLN A 229 2.00 -20.49 16.63
N ALA A 230 2.09 -19.27 16.09
CA ALA A 230 2.63 -19.03 14.75
C ALA A 230 4.09 -19.49 14.63
N PHE A 231 4.90 -19.31 15.68
CA PHE A 231 6.26 -19.86 15.73
C PHE A 231 6.28 -21.37 15.76
N TRP A 232 5.40 -21.99 16.55
CA TRP A 232 5.26 -23.44 16.58
C TRP A 232 4.91 -23.98 15.18
N ASP A 233 3.88 -23.44 14.54
CA ASP A 233 3.41 -23.84 13.20
C ASP A 233 4.51 -23.68 12.14
N TYR A 234 5.29 -22.59 12.21
CA TYR A 234 6.45 -22.40 11.33
C TYR A 234 7.53 -23.47 11.56
N GLN A 235 7.88 -23.73 12.82
CA GLN A 235 8.94 -24.68 13.19
C GLN A 235 8.56 -26.13 12.88
N THR A 236 7.27 -26.48 12.96
CA THR A 236 6.76 -27.81 12.61
C THR A 236 6.50 -27.97 11.11
N GLY A 237 6.65 -26.91 10.32
CA GLY A 237 6.53 -26.95 8.85
C GLY A 237 5.11 -26.84 8.31
N GLU A 238 4.14 -26.40 9.13
CA GLU A 238 2.73 -26.25 8.75
C GLU A 238 2.53 -25.15 7.68
N PHE A 239 3.47 -24.22 7.56
CA PHE A 239 3.44 -23.14 6.56
C PHE A 239 3.88 -23.62 5.16
N GLY A 240 4.25 -24.89 5.04
CA GLY A 240 4.72 -25.51 3.81
C GLY A 240 6.20 -25.23 3.52
N LYS A 241 6.62 -25.54 2.29
CA LYS A 241 8.00 -25.39 1.83
C LYS A 241 8.06 -24.90 0.40
N ILE A 242 9.07 -24.09 0.07
CA ILE A 242 9.37 -23.73 -1.32
C ILE A 242 10.23 -24.85 -1.91
N SER A 243 9.76 -25.46 -3.00
CA SER A 243 10.55 -26.42 -3.77
C SER A 243 11.32 -25.67 -4.85
N PHE A 244 12.62 -25.42 -4.67
CA PHE A 244 13.45 -24.72 -5.65
C PHE A 244 13.72 -25.56 -6.89
#